data_AF-A0A535KET3-F1
#
_entry.id   AF-A0A535KET3-F1
#
_cell.length_a   1.000
_cell.length_b   1.000
_cell.length_c   1.000
_cell.angle_alpha   90.00
_cell.angle_beta   90.00
_cell.angle_gamma   90.00
#
_symmetry.space_group_name_H-M   'P 1'
#
loop_
_entity.id
_entity.type
_entity.pdbx_description
1 polymer ?
#
loop_
_entity_poly.entity_id
_entity_poly.type
_entity_poly.pdbx_seq_one_letter_code
_entity_poly.pdbx_strand_id
1 'polypeptide(L)'
;MRNEHNDAVIHSAINAADGHPVVFLYVGNRRPGRLPRMFELYDPYLEDQQAKETLGHAEHVAQRAKIARRYVYKQEEPGVVANVWKIVHPRDTVVTADVVPEVEDINPDRIRYELTPKGKVAHLLKQW
;
A
#
# COMPACT_ATOMS: atom_id res chain seq x y z
N MET A 1 14.21 -7.27 -8.19
CA MET A 1 13.28 -8.39 -8.51
C MET A 1 11.89 -7.88 -8.20
N ARG A 2 10.97 -7.89 -9.17
CA ARG A 2 9.65 -7.25 -9.03
C ARG A 2 8.78 -8.09 -8.10
N ASN A 3 8.19 -7.47 -7.08
CA ASN A 3 7.36 -8.19 -6.12
C ASN A 3 5.98 -8.45 -6.75
N GLU A 4 5.72 -9.70 -7.14
CA GLU A 4 4.49 -10.11 -7.84
C GLU A 4 3.22 -9.83 -7.02
N HIS A 5 3.34 -9.88 -5.69
CA HIS A 5 2.29 -9.52 -4.75
C HIS A 5 1.90 -8.04 -4.86
N ASN A 6 2.88 -7.14 -4.94
CA ASN A 6 2.63 -5.70 -5.08
C ASN A 6 1.95 -5.39 -6.42
N ASP A 7 2.38 -6.05 -7.50
CA ASP A 7 1.74 -5.91 -8.81
C ASP A 7 0.26 -6.35 -8.77
N ALA A 8 -0.06 -7.45 -8.09
CA ALA A 8 -1.43 -7.95 -7.94
C ALA A 8 -2.32 -6.92 -7.22
N VAL A 9 -1.82 -6.37 -6.10
CA VAL A 9 -2.52 -5.32 -5.33
C VAL A 9 -2.73 -4.07 -6.17
N ILE A 10 -1.72 -3.59 -6.89
CA ILE A 10 -1.81 -2.39 -7.72
C ILE A 10 -2.91 -2.54 -8.77
N HIS A 11 -2.89 -3.65 -9.53
CA HIS A 11 -3.88 -3.85 -10.58
C HIS A 11 -5.29 -4.06 -10.03
N SER A 12 -5.45 -4.85 -8.96
CA SER A 12 -6.75 -5.07 -8.32
C SER A 12 -7.35 -3.75 -7.79
N ALA A 13 -6.55 -2.92 -7.08
CA ALA A 13 -7.01 -1.64 -6.56
C ALA A 13 -7.42 -0.66 -7.67
N ILE A 14 -6.67 -0.59 -8.77
CA ILE A 14 -7.01 0.28 -9.91
C ILE A 14 -8.29 -0.18 -10.61
N ASN A 15 -8.46 -1.48 -10.79
CA ASN A 15 -9.67 -2.06 -11.40
C ASN A 15 -10.90 -1.89 -10.52
N ALA A 16 -10.73 -1.96 -9.19
CA ALA A 16 -11.80 -1.81 -8.21
C ALA A 16 -12.15 -0.35 -7.88
N ALA A 17 -11.33 0.62 -8.33
CA ALA A 17 -11.49 2.03 -7.97
C ALA A 17 -12.86 2.60 -8.35
N ASP A 18 -13.46 2.17 -9.47
CA ASP A 18 -14.79 2.60 -9.94
C ASP A 18 -15.01 4.13 -9.83
N GLY A 19 -14.05 4.90 -10.33
CA GLY A 19 -14.07 6.37 -10.28
C GLY A 19 -13.64 7.02 -8.94
N HIS A 20 -13.41 6.23 -7.90
CA HIS A 20 -12.91 6.70 -6.61
C HIS A 20 -11.38 6.89 -6.64
N PRO A 21 -10.83 7.82 -5.84
CA PRO A 21 -9.39 7.97 -5.72
C PRO A 21 -8.75 6.78 -5.00
N VAL A 22 -7.56 6.37 -5.43
CA VAL A 22 -6.79 5.28 -4.83
C VAL A 22 -5.62 5.84 -4.00
N VAL A 23 -5.39 5.27 -2.83
CA VAL A 23 -4.20 5.58 -2.01
C VAL A 23 -3.30 4.35 -1.97
N PHE A 24 -2.08 4.47 -2.47
CA PHE A 24 -1.07 3.43 -2.38
C PHE A 24 -0.21 3.66 -1.13
N LEU A 25 -0.29 2.74 -0.17
CA LEU A 25 0.57 2.70 1.01
C LEU A 25 1.69 1.69 0.78
N TYR A 26 2.94 2.14 0.95
CA TYR A 26 4.10 1.26 1.03
C TYR A 26 4.68 1.34 2.45
N VAL A 27 4.76 0.18 3.11
CA VAL A 27 5.41 0.04 4.41
C VAL A 27 6.83 -0.50 4.18
N GLY A 28 7.83 0.37 4.34
CA GLY A 28 9.23 -0.01 4.21
C GLY A 28 9.75 -0.62 5.51
N ASN A 29 10.58 -1.64 5.40
CA ASN A 29 11.22 -2.28 6.55
C ASN A 29 11.94 -1.25 7.41
N ARG A 30 11.84 -1.39 8.73
CA ARG A 30 12.58 -0.53 9.65
C ARG A 30 14.07 -0.82 9.52
N ARG A 31 14.81 0.09 8.87
CA ARG A 31 16.28 0.01 8.83
C ARG A 31 16.83 0.49 10.17
N PRO A 32 17.72 -0.27 10.84
CA PRO A 32 18.44 0.24 11.99
C PRO A 32 19.20 1.49 11.54
N GLY A 33 18.80 2.64 12.09
CA GLY A 33 19.18 3.94 11.55
C GLY A 33 20.69 4.11 11.55
N ARG A 34 21.25 4.40 10.37
CA ARG A 34 22.51 5.14 10.31
C ARG A 34 22.29 6.43 11.10
N LEU A 35 23.15 6.73 12.06
CA LEU A 35 23.12 8.01 12.75
C LEU A 35 23.26 9.12 11.69
N PRO A 36 22.28 10.04 11.56
CA PRO A 36 22.40 11.16 10.65
C PRO A 36 23.67 11.94 10.98
N ARG A 37 24.43 12.34 9.95
CA ARG A 37 25.56 13.25 10.16
C ARG A 37 25.03 14.62 10.60
N MET A 38 25.89 15.42 11.24
CA MET A 38 25.57 16.81 11.55
C MET A 38 25.13 17.52 10.26
N PHE A 39 23.95 18.15 10.29
CA PHE A 39 23.29 18.81 9.14
C PHE A 39 22.73 17.89 8.03
N GLU A 40 22.62 16.58 8.24
CA GLU A 40 21.97 15.66 7.29
C GLU A 40 20.46 15.59 7.56
N LEU A 41 19.65 15.96 6.56
CA LEU A 41 18.21 15.66 6.56
C LEU A 41 18.04 14.20 6.11
N TYR A 42 17.74 13.31 7.06
CA TYR A 42 17.52 11.90 6.78
C TYR A 42 16.07 11.63 6.39
N ASP A 43 15.85 11.19 5.15
CA ASP A 43 14.57 10.67 4.68
C ASP A 43 14.75 9.18 4.28
N PRO A 44 14.19 8.24 5.05
CA PRO A 44 14.32 6.81 4.77
C PRO A 44 13.82 6.40 3.37
N TYR A 45 12.84 7.13 2.82
CA TYR A 45 12.33 6.85 1.47
C TYR A 45 13.42 7.04 0.41
N LEU A 46 14.34 7.99 0.60
CA LEU A 46 15.41 8.25 -0.35
C LEU A 46 16.41 7.09 -0.47
N GLU A 47 16.50 6.22 0.54
CA GLU A 47 17.35 5.03 0.51
C GLU A 47 16.57 3.75 0.19
N ASP A 48 15.23 3.82 0.09
CA ASP A 48 14.36 2.67 -0.18
C ASP A 48 14.10 2.50 -1.67
N GLN A 49 15.07 1.86 -2.35
CA GLN A 49 14.98 1.62 -3.79
C GLN A 49 13.75 0.79 -4.17
N GLN A 50 13.37 -0.19 -3.34
CA GLN A 50 12.21 -1.04 -3.61
C GLN A 50 10.89 -0.26 -3.50
N ALA A 51 10.78 0.66 -2.53
CA ALA A 51 9.63 1.56 -2.42
C ALA A 51 9.51 2.47 -3.65
N LYS A 52 10.63 3.06 -4.11
CA LYS A 52 10.66 3.91 -5.31
C LYS A 52 10.22 3.17 -6.56
N GLU A 53 10.73 1.96 -6.77
CA GLU A 53 10.35 1.14 -7.92
C GLU A 53 8.89 0.72 -7.87
N THR A 54 8.40 0.32 -6.69
CA THR A 54 7.00 -0.12 -6.51
C THR A 54 6.01 1.03 -6.70
N LEU A 55 6.25 2.17 -6.05
CA LEU A 55 5.37 3.33 -6.16
C LEU A 55 5.46 3.99 -7.54
N GLY A 56 6.66 4.02 -8.13
CA GLY A 56 6.84 4.45 -9.52
C GLY A 56 6.08 3.55 -10.51
N HIS A 57 6.07 2.23 -10.27
CA HIS A 57 5.24 1.32 -11.05
C HIS A 57 3.74 1.61 -10.88
N ALA A 58 3.28 1.79 -9.63
CA ALA A 58 1.89 2.13 -9.34
C ALA A 58 1.45 3.44 -10.03
N GLU A 59 2.32 4.45 -10.05
CA GLU A 59 2.10 5.72 -10.79
C GLU A 59 1.97 5.50 -12.28
N HIS A 60 2.87 4.72 -12.89
CA HIS A 60 2.78 4.43 -14.32
C HIS A 60 1.44 3.76 -14.69
N VAL A 61 0.98 2.80 -13.90
CA VAL A 61 -0.29 2.09 -14.17
C VAL A 61 -1.50 2.99 -13.90
N ALA A 62 -1.51 3.71 -12.77
CA ALA A 62 -2.61 4.60 -12.38
C ALA A 62 -2.75 5.79 -13.35
N GLN A 63 -1.64 6.32 -13.85
CA GLN A 63 -1.64 7.37 -14.88
C GLN A 63 -2.30 6.89 -16.18
N ARG A 64 -1.97 5.67 -16.65
CA ARG A 64 -2.58 5.07 -17.84
C ARG A 64 -4.07 4.83 -17.66
N ALA A 65 -4.49 4.43 -16.46
CA ALA A 65 -5.89 4.23 -16.10
C ALA A 65 -6.67 5.54 -15.86
N LYS A 66 -5.98 6.70 -15.84
CA LYS A 66 -6.56 8.03 -15.60
C LYS A 66 -7.32 8.16 -14.28
N ILE A 67 -6.89 7.44 -13.25
CA ILE A 67 -7.48 7.54 -11.92
C ILE A 67 -6.78 8.60 -11.07
N ALA A 68 -7.51 9.21 -10.13
CA ALA A 68 -6.91 10.03 -9.09
C ALA A 68 -6.18 9.12 -8.10
N ARG A 69 -4.94 9.47 -7.74
CA ARG A 69 -4.11 8.66 -6.86
C ARG A 69 -3.25 9.48 -5.91
N ARG A 70 -2.95 8.90 -4.75
CA ARG A 70 -2.02 9.43 -3.74
C ARG A 70 -1.07 8.34 -3.29
N TYR A 71 0.08 8.75 -2.77
CA TYR A 71 1.14 7.86 -2.33
C TYR A 71 1.49 8.16 -0.89
N VAL A 72 1.61 7.11 -0.09
CA VAL A 72 2.03 7.20 1.31
C VAL A 72 3.17 6.21 1.50
N TYR A 73 4.30 6.72 2.00
CA TYR A 73 5.39 5.89 2.49
C TYR A 73 5.41 5.97 4.02
N LYS A 74 5.51 4.80 4.66
CA LYS A 74 5.74 4.70 6.09
C LYS A 74 6.82 3.67 6.35
N GLN A 75 7.59 3.88 7.41
CA GLN A 75 8.43 2.80 7.93
C GLN A 75 7.57 1.86 8.79
N GLU A 76 8.01 0.61 8.87
CA GLU A 76 7.40 -0.39 9.73
C GLU A 76 7.43 0.04 11.19
N GLU A 77 6.23 0.18 11.76
CA GLU A 77 5.96 0.43 13.17
C GLU A 77 4.66 -0.27 13.56
N PRO A 78 4.47 -0.66 14.84
CA PRO A 78 3.24 -1.31 15.27
C PRO A 78 1.99 -0.49 14.92
N GLY A 79 1.01 -1.13 14.27
CA GLY A 79 -0.26 -0.51 13.92
C GLY A 79 -0.20 0.51 12.78
N VAL A 80 0.92 0.62 12.04
CA VAL A 80 1.09 1.61 10.96
C VAL A 80 -0.04 1.58 9.92
N VAL A 81 -0.44 0.38 9.48
CA VAL A 81 -1.48 0.21 8.47
C VAL A 81 -2.84 0.66 9.03
N ALA A 82 -3.17 0.28 10.26
CA ALA A 82 -4.42 0.68 10.91
C ALA A 82 -4.49 2.20 11.15
N ASN A 83 -3.37 2.84 11.48
CA ASN A 83 -3.29 4.29 11.62
C ASN A 83 -3.59 5.00 10.29
N VAL A 84 -2.99 4.54 9.18
CA VAL A 84 -3.31 5.08 7.86
C VAL A 84 -4.78 4.82 7.50
N TRP A 85 -5.31 3.63 7.78
CA TRP A 85 -6.69 3.26 7.53
C TRP A 85 -7.69 4.19 8.25
N LYS A 86 -7.44 4.50 9.53
CA LYS A 86 -8.24 5.44 10.34
C LYS A 86 -8.16 6.90 9.87
N ILE A 87 -7.14 7.28 9.11
CA ILE A 87 -7.01 8.64 8.58
C ILE A 87 -7.68 8.74 7.21
N VAL A 88 -7.38 7.77 6.33
CA VAL A 88 -7.83 7.76 4.94
C VAL A 88 -9.30 7.37 4.82
N HIS A 89 -9.84 6.61 5.77
CA HIS A 89 -11.20 6.08 5.75
C HIS A 89 -11.56 5.41 4.41
N PRO A 90 -10.78 4.42 3.94
CA PRO A 90 -11.03 3.80 2.64
C PRO A 90 -12.33 2.97 2.68
N ARG A 91 -13.04 2.94 1.56
CA ARG A 91 -14.19 2.04 1.36
C ARG A 91 -13.78 0.60 1.02
N ASP A 92 -12.62 0.47 0.39
CA ASP A 92 -12.02 -0.81 0.01
C ASP A 92 -10.51 -0.72 0.29
N THR A 93 -10.03 -1.58 1.19
CA THR A 93 -8.60 -1.77 1.43
C THR A 93 -8.15 -3.04 0.73
N VAL A 94 -7.20 -2.91 -0.19
CA VAL A 94 -6.71 -4.02 -1.02
C VAL A 94 -5.32 -4.43 -0.54
N VAL A 95 -5.17 -5.70 -0.15
CA VAL A 95 -3.90 -6.29 0.32
C VAL A 95 -3.75 -7.70 -0.24
N THR A 96 -2.56 -8.28 -0.21
CA THR A 96 -2.43 -9.71 -0.52
C THR A 96 -3.01 -10.58 0.59
N ALA A 97 -3.50 -11.77 0.23
CA ALA A 97 -4.24 -12.62 1.17
C ALA A 97 -3.41 -13.11 2.37
N ASP A 98 -2.10 -13.20 2.22
CA ASP A 98 -1.11 -13.54 3.25
C ASP A 98 -0.93 -12.43 4.29
N VAL A 99 -1.21 -11.17 3.94
CA VAL A 99 -1.07 -10.00 4.83
C VAL A 99 -2.33 -9.77 5.69
N VAL A 100 -3.46 -10.41 5.36
CA VAL A 100 -4.73 -10.26 6.11
C VAL A 100 -4.57 -10.50 7.63
N PRO A 101 -3.83 -11.53 8.10
CA PRO A 101 -3.59 -11.75 9.53
C PRO A 101 -2.69 -10.69 10.18
N GLU A 102 -1.97 -9.87 9.42
CA GLU A 102 -1.09 -8.83 9.95
C GLU A 102 -1.80 -7.48 10.12
N VAL A 103 -3.01 -7.36 9.58
CA VAL A 103 -3.83 -6.13 9.60
C VAL A 103 -5.08 -6.27 10.48
N GLU A 104 -5.00 -7.04 11.55
CA GLU A 104 -6.11 -7.34 12.48
C GLU A 104 -6.79 -6.09 13.07
N ASP A 105 -6.05 -4.99 13.20
CA ASP A 105 -6.56 -3.72 13.70
C ASP A 105 -7.48 -2.98 12.69
N ILE A 106 -7.63 -3.50 11.47
CA ILE A 106 -8.63 -3.06 10.50
C ILE A 106 -9.93 -3.82 10.78
N ASN A 107 -11.04 -3.09 10.89
CA ASN A 107 -12.36 -3.66 11.15
C ASN A 107 -13.28 -3.53 9.92
N PRO A 108 -13.11 -4.37 8.88
CA PRO A 108 -13.98 -4.35 7.71
C PRO A 108 -15.36 -4.95 8.03
N ASP A 109 -16.38 -4.48 7.32
CA ASP A 109 -17.72 -5.08 7.42
C ASP A 109 -17.81 -6.35 6.56
N ARG A 110 -16.97 -6.45 5.52
CA ARG A 110 -16.92 -7.61 4.62
C ARG A 110 -15.52 -7.81 4.05
N ILE A 111 -15.10 -9.05 3.93
CA ILE A 111 -13.88 -9.44 3.19
C ILE A 111 -14.29 -10.18 1.92
N ARG A 112 -13.73 -9.79 0.78
CA ARG A 112 -13.88 -10.48 -0.52
C ARG A 112 -12.50 -10.85 -1.05
N TYR A 113 -12.35 -12.08 -1.53
CA TYR A 113 -11.10 -12.52 -2.15
C TYR A 113 -11.20 -12.47 -3.68
N GLU A 114 -10.14 -11.99 -4.32
CA GLU A 114 -9.95 -11.99 -5.77
C GLU A 114 -8.76 -12.91 -6.11
N LEU A 115 -8.94 -13.78 -7.09
CA LEU A 115 -7.85 -14.55 -7.68
C LEU A 115 -7.32 -13.77 -8.88
N THR A 116 -6.05 -13.38 -8.83
CA THR A 116 -5.35 -12.73 -9.93
C THR A 116 -4.32 -13.68 -10.53
N PRO A 117 -3.87 -13.45 -11.78
CA PRO A 117 -2.76 -14.22 -12.36
C PRO A 117 -1.46 -14.18 -11.55
N LYS A 118 -1.30 -13.17 -10.67
CA LYS A 118 -0.10 -12.91 -9.87
C LYS A 118 -0.28 -13.22 -8.37
N GLY A 119 -1.39 -13.86 -7.99
CA GLY A 119 -1.66 -14.23 -6.60
C GLY A 119 -3.07 -13.91 -6.13
N LYS A 120 -3.34 -14.20 -4.86
CA LYS A 120 -4.63 -13.97 -4.22
C LYS A 120 -4.63 -12.65 -3.47
N VAL A 121 -5.61 -11.80 -3.76
CA VAL A 121 -5.79 -10.48 -3.15
C VAL A 121 -7.04 -10.48 -2.30
N ALA A 122 -7.02 -9.76 -1.19
CA ALA A 122 -8.15 -9.55 -0.30
C ALA A 122 -8.60 -8.08 -0.37
N HIS A 123 -9.90 -7.89 -0.54
CA HIS A 123 -10.60 -6.63 -0.42
C HIS A 123 -11.28 -6.59 0.94
N LEU A 124 -10.84 -5.69 1.81
CA LEU A 124 -11.41 -5.44 3.12
C LEU A 124 -12.34 -4.21 2.98
N LEU A 125 -13.63 -4.48 2.83
CA LEU A 125 -14.65 -3.47 2.53
C LEU A 125 -15.18 -2.85 3.81
N LYS A 126 -15.30 -1.52 3.82
CA LYS A 126 -15.85 -0.74 4.93
C LYS A 126 -16.93 0.23 4.47
N GLN A 127 -18.06 0.20 5.16
CA GLN A 127 -19.09 1.22 5.13
C GLN A 127 -18.88 2.12 6.35
N TRP A 128 -18.66 3.41 6.09
CA TRP A 128 -18.47 4.45 7.10
C TRP A 128 -19.78 5.18 7.40
#